data_AF-A0A661IIG2-F1
#
_entry.id   AF-A0A661IIG2-F1
#
_cell.length_a   1.000
_cell.length_b   1.000
_cell.length_c   1.000
_cell.angle_alpha   90.00
_cell.angle_beta   90.00
_cell.angle_gamma   90.00
#
_symmetry.space_group_name_H-M   'P 1'
#
loop_
_entity.id
_entity.type
_entity.pdbx_description
1 polymer ?
#
loop_
_entity_poly.entity_id
_entity_poly.type
_entity_poly.pdbx_seq_one_letter_code
_entity_poly.pdbx_strand_id
1 'polypeptide(L)'
;MKVGFDPKAFEPTSPLQPRRGRPQDFARVLKEAIKEVNQLQLEADRAVQDLALGKADLHTTMIALEKAEISFRLMMQIRNKIIKAYEEVMRMPL
;
A
#
# COMPACT_ATOMS: atom_id res chain seq x y z
N MET A 1 -20.30 -48.97 -30.77
CA MET A 1 -19.72 -47.92 -29.91
C MET A 1 -19.19 -46.81 -30.80
N LYS A 2 -19.88 -45.67 -30.90
CA LYS A 2 -19.38 -44.48 -31.61
C LYS A 2 -18.82 -43.54 -30.56
N VAL A 3 -17.50 -43.52 -30.39
CA VAL A 3 -16.81 -42.50 -29.60
C VAL A 3 -16.87 -41.21 -30.41
N GLY A 4 -17.75 -40.29 -30.03
CA GLY A 4 -17.80 -38.94 -30.56
C GLY A 4 -16.62 -38.16 -30.01
N PHE A 5 -15.67 -37.81 -30.88
CA PHE A 5 -14.64 -36.82 -30.57
C PHE A 5 -15.30 -35.46 -30.80
N ASP A 6 -15.61 -34.71 -29.74
CA ASP A 6 -16.11 -33.33 -29.85
C ASP A 6 -14.92 -32.37 -30.04
N PRO A 7 -14.71 -31.80 -31.24
CA PRO A 7 -13.57 -30.91 -31.52
C PRO A 7 -13.68 -29.53 -30.84
N LYS A 8 -14.72 -29.30 -30.02
CA LYS A 8 -14.91 -28.07 -29.23
C LYS A 8 -14.26 -28.11 -27.84
N ALA A 9 -13.67 -29.24 -27.44
CA ALA A 9 -12.99 -29.35 -26.14
C ALA A 9 -11.65 -28.59 -26.07
N PHE A 10 -11.16 -28.09 -27.21
CA PHE A 10 -9.97 -27.23 -27.31
C PHE A 10 -10.34 -25.86 -27.88
N GLU A 11 -11.26 -25.15 -27.24
CA GLU A 11 -11.30 -23.69 -27.39
C GLU A 11 -10.16 -23.11 -26.54
N PRO A 12 -9.21 -22.35 -27.11
CA PRO A 12 -8.22 -21.64 -26.32
C PRO A 12 -8.97 -20.70 -25.38
N THR A 13 -8.90 -21.01 -24.09
CA THR A 13 -9.44 -20.17 -23.03
C THR A 13 -8.98 -18.74 -23.27
N SER A 14 -9.97 -17.83 -23.23
CA SER A 14 -9.84 -16.41 -23.54
C SER A 14 -8.48 -15.83 -23.14
N PRO A 15 -7.82 -15.05 -24.01
CA PRO A 15 -6.55 -14.41 -23.65
C PRO A 15 -6.77 -13.62 -22.36
N LEU A 16 -5.92 -13.89 -21.36
CA LEU A 16 -5.87 -13.16 -20.10
C LEU A 16 -5.79 -11.67 -20.42
N GLN A 17 -6.93 -10.98 -20.39
CA GLN A 17 -6.98 -9.55 -20.58
C GLN A 17 -6.12 -8.95 -19.46
N PRO A 18 -5.09 -8.16 -19.80
CA PRO A 18 -4.29 -7.49 -18.79
C PRO A 18 -5.26 -6.61 -18.01
N ARG A 19 -5.48 -6.95 -16.73
CA ARG A 19 -6.23 -6.10 -15.81
C ARG A 19 -5.47 -4.77 -15.75
N ARG A 20 -5.87 -3.81 -16.58
CA ARG A 20 -5.44 -2.43 -16.47
C ARG A 20 -6.00 -1.92 -15.14
N GLY A 21 -5.21 -2.05 -14.07
CA GLY A 21 -5.51 -1.40 -12.80
C GLY A 21 -5.79 0.06 -13.09
N ARG A 22 -6.95 0.55 -12.65
CA ARG A 22 -7.33 1.93 -12.98
C ARG A 22 -6.42 2.86 -12.19
N PRO A 23 -5.92 3.98 -12.75
CA PRO A 23 -5.08 4.94 -12.03
C PRO A 23 -5.67 5.42 -10.70
N GLN A 24 -7.01 5.40 -10.57
CA GLN A 24 -7.72 5.70 -9.32
C GLN A 24 -7.39 4.71 -8.19
N ASP A 25 -7.05 3.45 -8.50
CA ASP A 25 -6.76 2.42 -7.51
C ASP A 25 -5.47 2.73 -6.76
N PHE A 26 -4.42 3.20 -7.45
CA PHE A 26 -3.15 3.59 -6.81
C PHE A 26 -3.32 4.83 -5.92
N ALA A 27 -3.98 5.89 -6.42
CA ALA A 27 -4.22 7.10 -5.65
C ALA A 27 -5.04 6.82 -4.38
N ARG A 28 -6.00 5.89 -4.47
CA ARG A 28 -6.78 5.42 -3.32
C ARG A 28 -5.90 4.68 -2.30
N VAL A 29 -5.12 3.70 -2.74
CA VAL A 29 -4.20 2.95 -1.86
C VAL A 29 -3.20 3.88 -1.19
N LEU A 30 -2.65 4.86 -1.93
CA LEU A 30 -1.75 5.86 -1.37
C LEU A 30 -2.45 6.71 -0.29
N LYS A 31 -3.68 7.14 -0.54
CA LYS A 31 -4.47 7.91 0.43
C LYS A 31 -4.77 7.09 1.69
N GLU A 32 -5.08 5.81 1.53
CA GLU A 32 -5.30 4.88 2.63
C GLU A 32 -4.01 4.69 3.45
N ALA A 33 -2.86 4.49 2.80
CA ALA A 33 -1.56 4.39 3.47
C ALA A 33 -1.19 5.67 4.24
N ILE A 34 -1.44 6.86 3.68
CA ILE A 34 -1.24 8.13 4.40
C ILE A 34 -2.09 8.20 5.67
N LYS A 35 -3.36 7.79 5.56
CA LYS A 35 -4.28 7.78 6.70
C LYS A 35 -3.81 6.81 7.77
N GLU A 36 -3.31 5.65 7.38
CA GLU A 36 -2.77 4.63 8.27
C GLU A 36 -1.52 5.14 9.02
N VAL A 37 -0.57 5.77 8.34
CA VAL A 37 0.61 6.38 8.98
C VAL A 37 0.19 7.42 10.01
N ASN A 38 -0.77 8.28 9.68
CA ASN A 38 -1.30 9.27 10.62
C ASN A 38 -1.96 8.61 11.84
N GLN A 39 -2.70 7.52 11.63
CA GLN A 39 -3.32 6.78 12.72
C GLN A 39 -2.26 6.17 13.65
N LEU A 40 -1.21 5.56 13.10
CA LEU A 40 -0.09 5.01 13.87
C LEU A 40 0.64 6.10 14.67
N GLN A 41 0.83 7.28 14.10
CA GLN A 41 1.41 8.44 14.80
C GLN A 41 0.58 8.82 16.03
N LEU A 42 -0.75 8.96 15.86
CA LEU A 42 -1.66 9.30 16.95
C LEU A 42 -1.73 8.22 18.03
N GLU A 43 -1.63 6.94 17.65
CA GLU A 43 -1.56 5.83 18.58
C GLU A 43 -0.26 5.83 19.39
N ALA A 44 0.87 6.12 18.74
CA ALA A 44 2.16 6.27 19.41
C ALA A 44 2.15 7.44 20.40
N ASP A 45 1.60 8.61 20.00
CA ASP A 45 1.48 9.78 20.87
C ASP A 45 0.63 9.49 22.11
N ARG A 46 -0.50 8.78 21.93
CA ARG A 46 -1.34 8.33 23.04
C ARG A 46 -0.62 7.35 23.95
N ALA A 47 0.09 6.37 23.38
CA ALA A 47 0.85 5.40 24.16
C ALA A 47 1.92 6.09 25.03
N VAL A 48 2.60 7.11 24.50
CA VAL A 48 3.55 7.93 25.26
C VAL A 48 2.87 8.69 26.40
N GLN A 49 1.69 9.26 26.16
CA GLN A 49 0.91 9.93 27.20
C GLN A 49 0.47 8.95 28.29
N ASP A 50 -0.04 7.79 27.91
CA ASP A 50 -0.48 6.76 28.84
C ASP A 50 0.68 6.21 29.65
N LEU A 51 1.86 6.06 29.05
CA LEU A 51 3.09 5.67 29.76
C LEU A 51 3.47 6.73 30.81
N ALA A 52 3.45 8.02 30.46
CA ALA A 52 3.74 9.11 31.38
C ALA A 52 2.76 9.17 32.55
N LEU A 53 1.52 8.73 32.35
CA LEU A 53 0.48 8.62 33.36
C LEU A 53 0.51 7.30 34.14
N GLY A 54 1.43 6.38 33.83
CA GLY A 54 1.55 5.06 34.43
C GLY A 54 0.44 4.07 34.02
N LYS A 55 -0.29 4.36 32.93
CA LYS A 55 -1.40 3.56 32.40
C LYS A 55 -0.98 2.58 31.30
N ALA A 56 0.21 2.76 30.72
CA ALA A 56 0.76 1.87 29.69
C ALA A 56 2.14 1.37 30.10
N ASP A 57 2.51 0.20 29.56
CA ASP A 57 3.83 -0.38 29.74
C ASP A 57 4.83 0.17 28.70
N LEU A 58 6.10 0.24 29.10
CA LEU A 58 7.19 0.75 28.27
C LEU A 58 7.33 -0.06 26.99
N HIS A 59 7.23 -1.39 27.06
CA HIS A 59 7.39 -2.27 25.90
C HIS A 59 6.30 -2.01 24.84
N THR A 60 5.05 -1.88 25.26
CA THR A 60 3.93 -1.62 24.36
C THR A 60 4.06 -0.24 23.70
N THR A 61 4.51 0.75 24.46
CA THR A 61 4.75 2.11 23.96
C THR A 61 5.87 2.13 22.93
N MET A 62 6.97 1.43 23.19
CA MET A 62 8.09 1.32 22.25
C MET A 62 7.67 0.64 20.94
N ILE A 63 6.83 -0.40 21.00
CA ILE A 63 6.29 -1.03 19.78
C ILE A 63 5.44 -0.05 18.97
N ALA A 64 4.59 0.74 19.63
CA ALA A 64 3.76 1.72 18.94
C ALA A 64 4.61 2.79 18.24
N LEU A 65 5.66 3.27 18.91
CA LEU A 65 6.62 4.23 18.36
C LEU A 65 7.37 3.65 17.15
N GLU A 66 7.90 2.43 17.25
CA GLU A 66 8.62 1.77 16.15
C GLU A 66 7.72 1.56 14.93
N LYS A 67 6.46 1.15 15.14
CA LYS A 67 5.48 1.02 14.07
C LYS A 67 5.25 2.36 13.36
N ALA A 68 5.06 3.44 14.12
CA ALA A 68 4.88 4.77 13.55
C ALA A 68 6.12 5.20 12.76
N GLU A 69 7.32 4.99 13.30
CA GLU A 69 8.57 5.38 12.66
C GLU A 69 8.83 4.61 11.35
N ILE A 70 8.72 3.28 11.36
CA ILE A 70 8.91 2.45 10.17
C ILE A 70 7.92 2.86 9.07
N SER A 71 6.64 3.00 9.41
CA SER A 71 5.59 3.39 8.47
C SER A 71 5.82 4.80 7.91
N PHE A 72 6.28 5.73 8.74
CA PHE A 72 6.63 7.09 8.29
C PHE A 72 7.84 7.09 7.34
N ARG A 73 8.89 6.32 7.65
CA ARG A 73 10.06 6.17 6.76
C ARG A 73 9.64 5.61 5.40
N LEU A 74 8.77 4.60 5.37
CA LEU A 74 8.22 4.06 4.14
C LEU A 74 7.44 5.12 3.36
N MET A 75 6.57 5.87 4.03
CA MET A 75 5.79 6.96 3.42
C MET A 75 6.69 8.02 2.76
N MET A 76 7.79 8.39 3.42
CA MET A 76 8.77 9.33 2.88
C MET A 76 9.44 8.79 1.61
N GLN A 77 9.76 7.50 1.56
CA GLN A 77 10.29 6.87 0.34
C GLN A 77 9.28 6.93 -0.81
N ILE A 78 8.01 6.63 -0.52
CA ILE A 78 6.92 6.70 -1.51
C ILE A 78 6.75 8.13 -2.01
N ARG A 79 6.67 9.12 -1.11
CA ARG A 79 6.62 10.55 -1.46
C ARG A 79 7.76 10.92 -2.41
N ASN A 80 9.00 10.56 -2.06
CA ASN A 80 10.16 10.86 -2.87
C ASN A 80 10.07 10.21 -4.26
N LYS A 81 9.57 8.97 -4.36
CA LYS A 81 9.42 8.28 -5.64
C LYS A 81 8.34 8.93 -6.52
N ILE A 82 7.25 9.39 -5.93
CA ILE A 82 6.18 10.11 -6.66
C ILE A 82 6.70 11.45 -7.19
N ILE A 83 7.43 12.21 -6.37
CA ILE A 83 8.04 13.47 -6.82
C ILE A 83 8.97 13.21 -8.01
N LYS A 84 9.84 12.19 -7.91
CA LYS A 84 10.74 11.80 -9.01
C LYS A 84 9.98 11.39 -10.27
N ALA A 85 8.91 10.61 -10.15
CA ALA A 85 8.10 10.20 -11.29
C ALA A 85 7.43 11.40 -11.98
N TYR A 86 6.94 12.37 -11.20
CA TYR A 86 6.41 13.62 -11.73
C TYR A 86 7.48 14.44 -12.45
N GLU A 87 8.67 14.58 -11.86
CA GLU A 87 9.81 15.25 -12.50
C GLU A 87 10.26 14.56 -13.80
N GLU A 88 10.24 13.23 -13.84
CA GLU A 88 10.62 12.44 -15.02
C GLU A 88 9.64 12.64 -16.18
N VAL A 89 8.33 12.65 -15.90
CA VAL A 89 7.29 12.97 -16.90
C VAL A 89 7.47 14.39 -17.45
N MET A 90 7.80 15.36 -16.60
CA MET A 90 8.08 16.74 -17.01
C MET A 90 9.36 16.90 -17.84
N ARG A 91 10.34 16.00 -17.64
CA ARG A 91 11.62 16.00 -18.35
C ARG A 91 11.60 15.20 -19.65
N MET A 92 10.53 14.48 -19.97
CA MET A 92 10.40 13.89 -21.31
C MET A 92 10.23 15.03 -22.32
N PRO A 93 11.17 15.22 -23.26
CA PRO A 93 10.92 16.10 -24.39
C PRO A 93 9.74 15.51 -25.20
N LEU A 94 8.79 16.37 -25.58
CA LEU A 94 7.78 16.06 -26.59
C LEU A 94 8.44 15.69 -27.92
#